data_AF-A0A5K0V645-F1
#
_entry.id   AF-A0A5K0V645-F1
#
_cell.length_a   1.000
_cell.length_b   1.000
_cell.length_c   1.000
_cell.angle_alpha   90.00
_cell.angle_beta   90.00
_cell.angle_gamma   90.00
#
_symmetry.space_group_name_H-M   'P 1'
#
loop_
_entity.id
_entity.type
_entity.pdbx_description
1 polymer ?
#
loop_
_entity_poly.entity_id
_entity_poly.type
_entity_poly.pdbx_seq_one_letter_code
_entity_poly.pdbx_strand_id
1 'polypeptide(L)' 'AEIETHAQTGSLSLFVHYGQTRPKDAKFLAQYDVVLTTYGVLSSEFFAE' A
#
# COMPACT_ATOMS: atom_id res chain seq x y z
N ALA A 1 -5.23 11.45 -6.81
CA ALA A 1 -5.21 11.41 -5.32
C ALA A 1 -4.18 12.42 -4.80
N GLU A 2 -4.24 12.86 -3.54
CA GLU A 2 -3.37 13.94 -3.01
C GLU A 2 -1.87 13.75 -3.30
N ILE A 3 -1.36 12.51 -3.18
CA ILE A 3 0.05 12.21 -3.48
C ILE A 3 0.38 12.49 -4.95
N GLU A 4 -0.47 12.09 -5.89
CA GLU A 4 -0.26 12.31 -7.33
C GLU A 4 -0.36 13.78 -7.71
N THR A 5 -1.20 14.55 -7.01
CA THR A 5 -1.36 16.00 -7.24
C THR A 5 -0.12 16.78 -6.80
N HIS A 6 0.55 16.33 -5.73
CA HIS A 6 1.66 17.05 -5.11
C HIS A 6 3.04 16.44 -5.41
N ALA A 7 3.10 15.27 -6.05
CA ALA A 7 4.33 14.66 -6.52
C ALA A 7 4.57 14.95 -8.00
N GLN A 8 5.83 14.91 -8.40
CA GLN A 8 6.17 14.93 -9.83
C GLN A 8 5.59 13.67 -10.50
N THR A 9 4.93 13.84 -11.64
CA THR A 9 4.33 12.71 -12.37
C THR A 9 5.38 11.66 -12.70
N GLY A 10 5.11 10.40 -12.32
CA GLY A 10 5.98 9.25 -12.56
C GLY A 10 7.20 9.14 -11.63
N SER A 11 7.35 10.03 -10.65
CA SER A 11 8.47 9.97 -9.70
C SER A 11 8.25 8.98 -8.55
N LEU A 12 7.02 8.50 -8.36
CA LEU A 12 6.65 7.56 -7.30
C LEU A 12 5.69 6.51 -7.86
N SER A 13 5.92 5.26 -7.50
CA SER A 13 4.98 4.15 -7.68
C SER A 13 4.17 3.95 -6.40
N LEU A 14 2.84 3.97 -6.53
CA LEU A 14 1.90 3.88 -5.42
C LEU A 14 1.06 2.61 -5.51
N PHE A 15 0.95 1.88 -4.40
CA PHE A 15 0.03 0.76 -4.26
C PHE A 15 -0.97 1.00 -3.12
N VAL A 16 -2.26 0.84 -3.40
CA VAL A 16 -3.32 0.93 -2.38
C VAL A 16 -3.62 -0.45 -1.84
N HIS A 17 -3.10 -0.73 -0.64
CA HIS A 17 -3.25 -1.98 0.08
C HIS A 17 -4.53 -1.95 0.94
N TYR A 18 -5.68 -2.20 0.29
CA TYR A 18 -7.01 -2.17 0.90
C TYR A 18 -7.90 -3.33 0.42
N GLY A 19 -8.93 -3.69 1.20
CA GLY A 19 -9.91 -4.72 0.85
C GLY A 19 -9.51 -6.15 1.23
N GLN A 20 -10.42 -7.11 1.08
CA GLN A 20 -10.22 -8.51 1.51
C GLN A 20 -9.30 -9.31 0.57
N THR A 21 -9.31 -9.00 -0.73
CA THR A 21 -8.54 -9.71 -1.77
C THR A 21 -7.17 -9.11 -2.02
N ARG A 22 -6.61 -8.44 -1.01
CA ARG A 22 -5.34 -7.72 -1.13
C ARG A 22 -4.14 -8.69 -1.18
N PRO A 23 -3.12 -8.41 -2.02
CA PRO A 23 -1.88 -9.17 -2.02
C PRO A 23 -1.12 -8.97 -0.69
N LYS A 24 -0.76 -10.08 -0.04
CA LYS A 24 0.03 -10.09 1.21
C LYS A 24 1.51 -10.42 1.01
N ASP A 25 1.89 -10.81 -0.20
CA ASP A 25 3.26 -11.19 -0.52
C ASP A 25 4.20 -9.98 -0.38
N ALA A 26 5.21 -10.11 0.47
CA ALA A 26 6.17 -9.04 0.73
C ALA A 26 6.96 -8.64 -0.54
N LYS A 27 7.25 -9.59 -1.43
CA LYS A 27 7.97 -9.31 -2.69
C LYS A 27 7.11 -8.51 -3.66
N PHE A 28 5.79 -8.74 -3.67
CA PHE A 28 4.85 -7.88 -4.39
C PHE A 28 4.86 -6.45 -3.85
N LEU A 29 4.71 -6.29 -2.54
CA LEU A 29 4.64 -4.96 -1.91
C LEU A 29 5.95 -4.16 -2.08
N ALA A 30 7.10 -4.82 -2.02
CA ALA A 30 8.42 -4.19 -2.16
C ALA A 30 8.72 -3.63 -3.56
N GLN A 31 7.85 -3.87 -4.56
CA GLN A 31 7.99 -3.28 -5.90
C GLN A 31 7.52 -1.83 -5.97
N TYR A 32 6.81 -1.34 -4.95
CA TYR A 32 6.25 0.01 -4.92
C TYR A 32 7.01 0.90 -3.94
N ASP A 33 7.17 2.18 -4.31
CA ASP A 33 7.83 3.18 -3.46
C ASP A 33 6.96 3.55 -2.24
N VAL A 34 5.64 3.52 -2.41
CA VAL A 34 4.67 3.83 -1.36
C VAL A 34 3.55 2.79 -1.34
N VAL A 35 3.28 2.23 -0.17
CA VAL A 35 2.13 1.35 0.08
C VAL A 35 1.17 2.05 1.04
N LEU A 36 -0.01 2.43 0.55
CA LEU A 36 -1.04 3.07 1.34
C LEU A 36 -1.99 2.01 1.92
N THR A 37 -2.17 2.00 3.23
CA THR A 37 -3.09 1.07 3.91
C THR A 37 -3.91 1.79 4.98
N THR A 38 -4.79 1.05 5.65
CA THR A 38 -5.58 1.57 6.77
C THR A 38 -5.15 0.91 8.07
N TYR A 39 -5.37 1.60 9.18
CA TYR A 39 -5.12 1.04 10.51
C TYR A 39 -5.86 -0.28 10.76
N GLY A 40 -7.07 -0.43 10.23
CA GLY A 40 -7.85 -1.67 10.33
C GLY A 40 -7.18 -2.84 9.61
N VAL A 41 -6.66 -2.60 8.40
CA VAL A 41 -5.90 -3.61 7.66
C VAL A 41 -4.62 -3.96 8.40
N LEU A 42 -3.83 -2.97 8.79
CA LEU A 42 -2.57 -3.17 9.52
C LEU A 42 -2.77 -3.97 10.81
N SER A 43 -3.77 -3.59 11.61
CA SER A 43 -4.16 -4.30 12.83
C SER A 43 -4.54 -5.75 12.53
N SER A 44 -5.38 -6.00 11.51
CA SER A 44 -5.80 -7.35 11.15
C SER A 44 -4.65 -8.25 10.70
N GLU A 45 -3.61 -7.71 10.04
CA GLU A 45 -2.43 -8.48 9.66
C GLU A 45 -1.51 -8.73 10.84
N PHE A 46 -1.29 -7.72 11.70
CA PHE A 46 -0.44 -7.86 12.89
C PHE A 46 -0.94 -8.92 13.88
N PHE A 47 -2.27 -9.06 14.02
CA PHE A 47 -2.87 -10.08 14.89
C PHE A 47 -3.06 -11.44 14.22
N ALA A 48 -2.87 -11.54 12.90
CA ALA A 48 -3.00 -12.81 12.17
C ALA A 48 -1.68 -13.60 12.12
N GLU A 49 -0.58 -12.99 12.55
CA GLU A 49 0.75 -13.60 12.73
C GLU A 49 0.90 -14.17 14.15
#